data_AF-A0A061NW56-F1
#
_entry.id   AF-A0A061NW56-F1
#
_cell.length_a   1.000
_cell.length_b   1.000
_cell.length_c   1.000
_cell.angle_alpha   90.00
_cell.angle_beta   90.00
_cell.angle_gamma   90.00
#
_symmetry.space_group_name_H-M   'P 1'
#
loop_
_entity.id
_entity.type
_entity.pdbx_description
1 polymer ?
#
loop_
_entity_poly.entity_id
_entity_poly.type
_entity_poly.pdbx_seq_one_letter_code
_entity_poly.pdbx_strand_id
1 'polypeptide(L)' 'MTGVASDAFFTMLRQATLEGVYSDPVYGGNLNMDGWRIKKYPGGQMAFFDVIEADEFIEMEPVSLHAHHT' A
#
# COMPACT_ATOMS: atom_id res chain seq x y z
N MET A 1 -35.56 13.13 -6.33
CA MET A 1 -34.38 12.25 -6.30
C MET A 1 -33.79 12.34 -4.91
N THR A 2 -33.87 11.28 -4.12
CA THR A 2 -33.25 11.20 -2.79
C THR A 2 -31.75 11.01 -2.99
N GLY A 3 -30.93 11.93 -2.46
CA GLY A 3 -29.47 11.84 -2.52
C GLY A 3 -28.91 10.80 -1.55
N VAL A 4 -27.60 10.56 -1.62
CA VAL A 4 -26.86 9.77 -0.61
C VAL A 4 -26.77 10.58 0.69
N ALA A 5 -26.94 9.91 1.83
CA ALA A 5 -26.76 10.53 3.15
C ALA A 5 -25.32 11.02 3.32
N SER A 6 -25.13 12.22 3.89
CA SER A 6 -23.82 12.86 3.95
C SER A 6 -22.77 12.02 4.69
N ASP A 7 -23.17 11.38 5.78
CA ASP A 7 -22.35 10.46 6.58
C ASP A 7 -21.86 9.26 5.75
N ALA A 8 -22.75 8.64 4.96
CA ALA A 8 -22.41 7.53 4.08
C ALA A 8 -21.39 7.95 3.01
N PHE A 9 -21.61 9.11 2.38
CA PHE A 9 -20.70 9.62 1.34
C PHE A 9 -19.29 9.88 1.91
N PHE A 10 -19.18 10.62 3.02
CA PHE A 10 -17.87 10.97 3.57
C PHE A 10 -17.14 9.78 4.19
N THR A 11 -17.88 8.81 4.73
CA THR A 11 -17.29 7.53 5.19
C THR A 11 -16.63 6.79 4.03
N MET A 12 -17.36 6.62 2.93
CA MET A 12 -16.85 5.96 1.73
C MET A 12 -15.66 6.72 1.12
N LEU A 13 -15.76 8.05 1.02
CA LEU A 13 -14.68 8.89 0.49
C LEU A 13 -13.39 8.72 1.30
N ARG A 14 -13.49 8.78 2.63
CA ARG A 14 -12.35 8.58 3.53
C ARG A 14 -11.75 7.20 3.37
N GLN A 15 -12.58 6.17 3.28
CA GLN A 15 -12.13 4.79 3.10
C GLN A 15 -11.36 4.63 1.77
N ALA A 16 -11.95 5.05 0.65
CA ALA A 16 -11.32 4.96 -0.67
C ALA A 16 -10.00 5.75 -0.74
N THR A 17 -9.92 6.90 -0.05
CA THR A 17 -8.68 7.68 0.04
C THR A 17 -7.58 6.90 0.76
N LEU A 18 -7.89 6.27 1.90
CA LEU A 18 -6.93 5.45 2.64
C LEU A 18 -6.51 4.22 1.85
N GLU A 19 -7.45 3.54 1.20
CA GLU A 19 -7.16 2.41 0.31
C GLU A 19 -6.23 2.83 -0.82
N GLY A 20 -6.45 4.00 -1.44
CA GLY A 20 -5.57 4.55 -2.46
C GLY A 20 -4.18 4.93 -1.95
N VAL A 21 -4.05 5.42 -0.71
CA VAL A 21 -2.75 5.76 -0.11
C VAL A 21 -1.90 4.52 0.16
N TYR A 22 -2.53 3.37 0.44
CA TYR A 22 -1.82 2.13 0.80
C TYR A 22 -1.90 1.03 -0.26
N SER A 23 -2.50 1.28 -1.43
CA SER A 23 -2.52 0.32 -2.54
C SER A 23 -1.15 0.17 -3.20
N ASP A 24 -1.00 -0.83 -4.07
CA ASP A 24 0.16 -0.89 -4.95
C ASP A 24 0.10 0.26 -5.99
N PRO A 25 1.22 0.96 -6.26
CA PRO A 25 1.28 2.02 -7.27
C PRO A 25 0.74 1.61 -8.65
N VAL A 26 0.77 0.32 -9.00
CA VAL A 26 0.24 -0.21 -10.27
C VAL A 26 -1.25 0.09 -10.44
N TYR A 27 -1.99 0.30 -9.35
CA TYR A 27 -3.42 0.67 -9.38
C TYR A 27 -3.65 2.18 -9.46
N GLY A 28 -2.61 2.99 -9.62
CA GLY A 28 -2.70 4.45 -9.74
C GLY A 28 -2.78 5.21 -8.41
N GLY A 29 -2.59 4.51 -7.28
CA GLY A 29 -2.48 5.09 -5.93
C GLY A 29 -1.04 5.22 -5.44
N ASN A 30 -0.87 5.38 -4.12
CA ASN A 30 0.38 5.26 -3.34
C ASN A 30 1.64 5.73 -4.09
N LEU A 31 1.67 7.01 -4.45
CA LEU A 31 2.76 7.57 -5.24
C LEU A 31 4.11 7.28 -4.56
N ASN A 32 5.08 6.85 -5.37
CA ASN A 32 6.41 6.42 -4.96
C ASN A 32 6.46 5.27 -3.95
N MET A 33 5.33 4.69 -3.50
CA MET A 33 5.23 3.77 -2.36
C MET A 33 5.41 4.45 -0.99
N ASP A 34 5.16 5.76 -0.89
CA ASP A 34 5.37 6.52 0.35
C ASP A 34 4.44 6.07 1.49
N GLY A 35 3.20 5.68 1.18
CA GLY A 35 2.30 5.08 2.16
C GLY A 35 2.86 3.78 2.74
N TRP A 36 3.57 3.00 1.93
CA TRP A 36 4.26 1.80 2.40
C TRP A 36 5.50 2.13 3.22
N ARG A 37 6.31 3.11 2.82
CA ARG A 37 7.48 3.56 3.61
C ARG A 37 7.09 4.03 5.01
N ILE A 38 6.02 4.81 5.13
CA ILE A 38 5.50 5.25 6.45
C ILE A 38 5.19 4.06 7.36
N LYS A 39 4.71 2.95 6.78
CA LYS A 39 4.34 1.74 7.51
C LYS A 39 5.49 0.72 7.59
N LYS A 40 6.66 1.02 7.03
CA LYS A 40 7.79 0.08 6.85
C LYS A 40 7.35 -1.23 6.17
N TYR A 41 6.40 -1.12 5.24
CA TYR A 41 5.94 -2.26 4.46
C TYR A 41 6.83 -2.42 3.23
N PRO A 42 7.45 -3.60 3.01
CA PRO A 42 8.42 -3.79 1.94
C PRO A 42 7.78 -4.01 0.56
N GLY A 43 6.46 -3.91 0.42
CA GLY A 43 5.79 -4.19 -0.84
C GLY A 43 5.80 -5.69 -1.19
N GLY A 44 5.65 -6.01 -2.46
CA GLY A 44 5.56 -7.37 -2.96
C GLY A 44 6.93 -8.02 -3.14
N GLN A 45 7.62 -8.38 -2.05
CA GLN A 45 8.89 -9.14 -2.16
C GLN A 45 8.65 -10.56 -2.71
N MET A 46 9.54 -11.05 -3.57
CA MET A 46 9.40 -12.39 -4.17
C MET A 46 9.59 -13.52 -3.16
N ALA A 47 10.53 -13.34 -2.24
CA ALA A 47 10.80 -14.25 -1.14
C ALA A 47 11.54 -13.51 -0.01
N PHE A 48 11.55 -14.10 1.17
CA PHE A 48 12.27 -13.60 2.35
C PHE A 48 13.35 -14.58 2.83
N PHE A 49 13.77 -15.56 2.01
CA PHE A 49 14.66 -16.63 2.44
C PHE A 49 15.98 -16.13 3.05
N ASP A 50 16.54 -15.04 2.52
CA ASP A 50 17.82 -14.49 2.98
C ASP A 50 17.73 -13.79 4.35
N VAL A 51 16.52 -13.45 4.79
CA VAL A 51 16.26 -12.59 5.95
C VAL A 51 15.33 -13.22 6.98
N ILE A 52 14.75 -14.39 6.70
CA ILE A 52 13.72 -15.01 7.54
C ILE A 52 14.24 -15.46 8.92
N GLU A 53 15.53 -15.77 9.02
CA GLU A 53 16.19 -16.18 10.27
C GLU A 53 16.81 -15.00 11.03
N ALA A 54 16.64 -13.76 10.54
CA ALA A 54 17.21 -12.59 11.21
C ALA A 54 16.55 -12.36 12.57
N ASP A 55 17.40 -12.18 13.60
CA ASP A 55 16.94 -11.82 14.95
C ASP A 55 16.41 -10.38 15.03
N GLU A 56 16.83 -9.53 14.09
CA GLU A 56 16.46 -8.11 14.02
C GLU A 56 15.49 -7.81 12.88
N PHE A 57 14.69 -6.75 13.05
CA PHE A 57 13.82 -6.26 11.99
C PHE A 57 14.64 -5.63 10.85
N ILE A 58 14.57 -6.23 9.67
CA ILE A 58 15.25 -5.73 8.48
C ILE A 58 14.30 -4.81 7.72
N GLU A 59 14.68 -3.54 7.62
CA GLU A 59 13.98 -2.57 6.78
C GLU A 59 14.39 -2.77 5.32
N MET A 60 13.41 -2.92 4.44
CA MET A 60 13.62 -3.14 3.01
C MET A 60 12.92 -2.05 2.23
N GLU A 61 13.52 -1.63 1.11
CA GLU A 61 12.86 -0.70 0.20
C GLU A 61 11.61 -1.35 -0.40
N PRO A 62 10.49 -0.62 -0.48
CA PRO A 62 9.28 -1.14 -1.06
C PRO A 62 9.43 -1.46 -2.54
N VAL A 63 8.86 -2.60 -2.95
CA VAL A 63 8.82 -3.04 -4.35
C VAL A 63 7.37 -3.18 -4.80
N SER A 64 6.98 -2.43 -5.84
CA SER A 64 5.68 -2.58 -6.50
C SER A 64 5.66 -3.84 -7.35
N LEU A 65 4.47 -4.42 -7.52
CA LEU A 65 4.24 -5.54 -8.44
C LEU A 65 4.73 -5.24 -9.87
N HIS A 66 4.68 -3.98 -10.31
CA HIS A 66 5.18 -3.58 -11.63
C HIS A 66 6.64 -3.97 -11.86
N ALA A 67 7.49 -3.92 -10.83
CA ALA A 67 8.91 -4.22 -10.92
C ALA A 67 9.21 -5.70 -11.24
N HIS A 68 8.24 -6.60 -11.07
CA HIS A 68 8.39 -8.03 -11.38
C HIS A 68 8.00 -8.38 -12.82
N HIS A 69 7.39 -7.44 -13.54
CA HIS A 69 6.87 -7.65 -14.90
C HIS A 69 7.72 -6.99 -15.99
N THR A 70 8.82 -6.34 -15.62
CA THR A 70 9.76 -5.63 -16.51
C THR A 70 11.14 -6.23 -16.43
#